data_AF-A0A0C9VZM6-F1
#
_entry.id   AF-A0A0C9VZM6-F1
#
_cell.length_a   1.000
_cell.length_b   1.000
_cell.length_c   1.000
_cell.angle_alpha   90.00
_cell.angle_beta   90.00
_cell.angle_gamma   90.00
#
_symmetry.space_group_name_H-M   'P 1'
#
loop_
_entity.id
_entity.type
_entity.pdbx_description
1 polymer ?
#
loop_
_entity_poly.entity_id
_entity_poly.type
_entity_poly.pdbx_seq_one_letter_code
_entity_poly.pdbx_strand_id
1 'polypeptide(L)'
;MSVTIRSLGFSPSGESFDFKEDLAEATNVLHEAFHKQYFKSDLGGDASLVGPFIRTHLTAGIIGGEVHVAEFPEVGIVGVTLWFGPG
;
A
#
# COMPACT_ATOMS: atom_id res chain seq x y z
N MET A 1 8.43 -5.09 21.34
CA MET A 1 8.18 -5.01 19.88
C MET A 1 7.50 -3.67 19.64
N SER A 2 8.14 -2.74 18.94
CA SER A 2 7.59 -1.41 18.67
C SER A 2 7.14 -1.36 17.22
N VAL A 3 5.91 -0.90 16.97
CA VAL A 3 5.41 -0.60 15.62
C VAL A 3 5.70 0.86 15.33
N THR A 4 6.17 1.15 14.12
CA THR A 4 6.27 2.51 13.59
C THR A 4 5.19 2.70 12.52
N ILE A 5 4.62 3.90 12.45
CA ILE A 5 3.73 4.30 11.36
C ILE A 5 4.44 5.42 10.58
N ARG A 6 4.53 5.27 9.25
CA ARG A 6 5.06 6.31 8.36
C ARG A 6 4.18 6.46 7.13
N SER A 7 4.25 7.63 6.50
CA SER A 7 3.56 7.90 5.24
C SER A 7 4.44 7.48 4.07
N LEU A 8 3.84 6.80 3.08
CA LEU A 8 4.46 6.58 1.78
C LEU A 8 4.12 7.76 0.88
N GLY A 9 5.12 8.57 0.53
CA GLY A 9 4.92 9.75 -0.31
C GLY A 9 6.10 10.69 -0.27
N PHE A 10 5.94 11.84 -0.92
CA PHE A 10 6.94 12.91 -0.85
C PHE A 10 6.92 13.53 0.55
N SER A 11 7.81 13.05 1.42
CA SER A 11 8.02 13.68 2.72
C SER A 11 8.89 14.93 2.60
N PRO A 12 8.49 16.08 3.18
CA PRO A 12 9.38 17.23 3.33
C PRO A 12 10.53 16.97 4.32
N SER A 13 10.48 15.90 5.13
CA SER A 13 11.49 15.58 6.15
C SER A 13 12.67 14.74 5.66
N GLY A 14 12.66 14.27 4.40
CA GLY A 14 13.78 13.53 3.82
C GLY A 14 13.96 12.09 4.29
N GLU A 15 12.94 11.49 4.92
CA GLU A 15 12.94 10.05 5.24
C GLU A 15 13.07 9.21 3.95
N SER A 16 13.85 8.12 4.04
CA SER A 16 14.15 7.26 2.90
C SER A 16 12.91 6.47 2.50
N PHE A 17 12.29 6.91 1.42
CA PHE A 17 11.24 6.20 0.72
C PHE A 17 11.83 5.59 -0.56
N ASP A 18 11.90 4.26 -0.63
CA ASP A 18 12.13 3.59 -1.91
C ASP A 18 10.77 3.33 -2.56
N PHE A 19 10.42 4.19 -3.51
CA PHE A 19 9.13 4.11 -4.20
C PHE A 19 8.84 2.73 -4.78
N LYS A 20 9.84 1.99 -5.27
CA LYS A 20 9.59 0.70 -5.92
C LYS A 20 9.45 -0.42 -4.90
N GLU A 21 10.34 -0.46 -3.92
CA GLU A 21 10.35 -1.51 -2.90
C GLU A 21 9.15 -1.38 -1.95
N ASP A 22 8.94 -0.19 -1.38
CA ASP A 22 7.83 0.07 -0.45
C ASP A 22 6.47 -0.17 -1.12
N LEU A 23 6.31 0.25 -2.38
CA LEU A 23 5.08 0.02 -3.13
C LEU A 23 4.85 -1.48 -3.39
N ALA A 24 5.89 -2.22 -3.74
CA ALA A 24 5.78 -3.65 -3.99
C ALA A 24 5.42 -4.41 -2.71
N GLU A 25 6.07 -4.09 -1.60
CA GLU A 25 5.79 -4.70 -0.30
C GLU A 25 4.39 -4.36 0.20
N ALA A 26 4.00 -3.08 0.18
CA ALA A 26 2.65 -2.65 0.54
C ALA A 26 1.57 -3.31 -0.33
N THR A 27 1.83 -3.47 -1.64
CA THR A 27 0.94 -4.20 -2.54
C THR A 27 0.78 -5.65 -2.08
N ASN A 28 1.88 -6.34 -1.77
CA ASN A 28 1.86 -7.73 -1.34
C ASN A 28 1.13 -7.91 -0.01
N VAL A 29 1.37 -7.03 0.96
CA VAL A 29 0.71 -7.05 2.27
C VAL A 29 -0.81 -6.96 2.10
N LEU A 30 -1.31 -5.99 1.35
CA LEU A 30 -2.75 -5.88 1.08
C LEU A 30 -3.27 -7.08 0.29
N HIS A 31 -2.53 -7.51 -0.74
CA HIS A 31 -2.95 -8.62 -1.60
C HIS A 31 -3.15 -9.92 -0.80
N GLU A 32 -2.21 -10.24 0.09
CA GLU A 32 -2.30 -11.42 0.97
C GLU A 32 -3.34 -11.23 2.09
N ALA A 33 -3.43 -10.04 2.70
CA ALA A 33 -4.41 -9.75 3.76
C ALA A 33 -5.86 -9.94 3.29
N PHE A 34 -6.15 -9.63 2.03
CA PHE A 34 -7.46 -9.85 1.41
C PHE A 34 -7.57 -11.19 0.67
N HIS A 35 -6.66 -12.14 0.94
CA HIS A 35 -6.65 -13.48 0.33
C HIS A 35 -6.71 -13.47 -1.21
N LYS A 36 -6.10 -12.46 -1.83
CA LYS A 36 -6.09 -12.28 -3.30
C LYS A 36 -7.48 -12.08 -3.90
N GLN A 37 -8.45 -11.66 -3.08
CA GLN A 37 -9.84 -11.44 -3.50
C GLN A 37 -10.25 -9.96 -3.53
N TYR A 38 -9.35 -9.02 -3.19
CA TYR A 38 -9.67 -7.59 -3.14
C TYR A 38 -10.27 -7.10 -4.47
N PHE A 39 -11.54 -6.67 -4.45
CA PHE A 39 -12.29 -6.23 -5.64
C PHE A 39 -12.35 -7.24 -6.80
N LYS A 40 -12.06 -8.53 -6.57
CA LYS A 40 -11.99 -9.53 -7.66
C LYS A 40 -13.31 -9.63 -8.45
N SER A 41 -14.45 -9.51 -7.78
CA SER A 41 -15.76 -9.49 -8.46
C SER A 41 -15.87 -8.36 -9.47
N ASP A 42 -15.37 -7.18 -9.14
CA ASP A 42 -15.41 -5.99 -9.99
C ASP A 42 -14.37 -6.06 -11.11
N LEU A 43 -13.38 -6.94 -10.98
CA LEU A 43 -12.38 -7.28 -11.99
C LEU A 43 -12.82 -8.46 -12.87
N GLY A 44 -14.12 -8.74 -12.95
CA GLY A 44 -14.66 -9.81 -13.80
C GLY A 44 -14.28 -11.23 -13.33
N GLY A 45 -13.85 -11.39 -12.07
CA GLY A 45 -13.42 -12.67 -11.53
C GLY A 45 -11.95 -13.01 -11.80
N ASP A 46 -11.20 -12.16 -12.50
CA ASP A 46 -9.79 -12.42 -12.83
C ASP A 46 -8.86 -12.10 -11.66
N ALA A 47 -8.38 -13.14 -10.99
CA ALA A 47 -7.47 -13.01 -9.86
C ALA A 47 -6.09 -12.43 -10.25
N SER A 48 -5.69 -12.53 -11.52
CA SER A 48 -4.40 -11.99 -11.98
C SER A 48 -4.37 -10.46 -11.98
N LEU A 49 -5.54 -9.82 -12.00
CA LEU A 49 -5.69 -8.37 -12.01
C LEU A 49 -5.71 -7.74 -10.61
N VAL A 50 -5.92 -8.53 -9.55
CA VAL A 50 -6.06 -8.02 -8.17
C VAL A 50 -4.79 -7.32 -7.70
N GLY A 51 -3.62 -7.95 -7.85
CA GLY A 51 -2.34 -7.34 -7.50
C GLY A 51 -2.05 -6.03 -8.26
N PRO A 52 -2.14 -6.01 -9.60
CA PRO A 52 -2.04 -4.79 -10.40
C PRO A 52 -3.03 -3.69 -9.99
N PHE A 53 -4.27 -4.05 -9.64
CA PHE A 53 -5.31 -3.12 -9.19
C PHE A 53 -4.94 -2.47 -7.85
N ILE A 54 -4.52 -3.25 -6.86
CA ILE A 54 -4.03 -2.75 -5.57
C ILE A 54 -2.84 -1.81 -5.77
N ARG A 55 -1.84 -2.24 -6.57
CA ARG A 55 -0.66 -1.42 -6.87
C ARG A 55 -1.05 -0.07 -7.49
N THR A 56 -2.04 -0.06 -8.37
CA THR A 56 -2.56 1.16 -8.99
C THR A 56 -3.22 2.08 -7.96
N HIS A 57 -4.02 1.54 -7.04
CA HIS A 57 -4.65 2.31 -5.96
C HIS A 57 -3.62 2.94 -5.02
N LEU A 58 -2.62 2.16 -4.61
CA LEU A 58 -1.52 2.67 -3.78
C LEU A 58 -0.73 3.76 -4.50
N THR A 59 -0.45 3.58 -5.79
CA THR A 59 0.23 4.61 -6.61
C THR A 59 -0.59 5.89 -6.67
N ALA A 60 -1.90 5.80 -6.89
CA ALA A 60 -2.79 6.96 -6.89
C ALA A 60 -2.82 7.65 -5.51
N GLY A 61 -2.86 6.87 -4.43
CA GLY A 61 -2.78 7.39 -3.06
C GLY A 61 -1.47 8.13 -2.78
N ILE A 62 -0.33 7.60 -3.24
CA ILE A 62 0.98 8.26 -3.11
C ILE A 62 1.03 9.61 -3.85
N ILE A 63 0.36 9.70 -5.01
CA ILE A 63 0.40 10.90 -5.87
C ILE A 63 -0.58 11.99 -5.40
N GLY A 64 -1.80 11.61 -5.06
CA GLY A 64 -2.90 12.57 -4.86
C GLY A 64 -3.74 12.34 -3.61
N GLY A 65 -3.37 11.39 -2.75
CA GLY A 65 -4.01 11.13 -1.48
C GLY A 65 -2.97 10.97 -0.38
N GLU A 66 -3.22 10.03 0.51
CA GLU A 66 -2.29 9.64 1.55
C GLU A 66 -2.22 8.12 1.62
N VAL A 67 -1.00 7.59 1.75
CA VAL A 67 -0.76 6.19 2.06
C VAL A 67 0.05 6.14 3.34
N HIS A 68 -0.42 5.37 4.33
CA HIS A 68 0.29 5.17 5.58
C HIS A 68 0.54 3.68 5.77
N VAL A 69 1.74 3.34 6.24
CA VAL A 69 2.14 1.96 6.50
C VAL A 69 2.53 1.80 7.96
N ALA A 70 2.22 0.64 8.52
CA ALA A 70 2.71 0.17 9.80
C ALA A 70 3.83 -0.84 9.56
N GLU A 71 4.97 -0.66 10.21
CA GLU A 71 6.14 -1.51 10.04
C GLU A 71 6.77 -1.93 11.38
N PHE A 72 7.37 -3.12 11.38
CA PHE A 72 8.31 -3.56 12.41
C PHE A 72 9.73 -3.55 11.84
N PRO A 73 10.76 -3.08 12.57
CA PRO A 73 12.13 -3.02 12.08
C PRO A 73 12.67 -4.34 11.52
N GLU A 74 12.26 -5.47 12.12
CA GLU A 74 12.71 -6.82 11.76
C GLU A 74 11.85 -7.53 10.71
N VAL A 75 10.66 -7.02 10.39
CA VAL A 75 9.72 -7.67 9.44
C VAL A 75 9.50 -6.84 8.18
N GLY A 76 9.56 -5.51 8.29
CA GLY A 76 9.09 -4.60 7.25
C GLY A 76 7.62 -4.20 7.46
N ILE A 77 6.94 -3.87 6.37
CA ILE A 77 5.55 -3.42 6.34
C ILE A 77 4.63 -4.58 6.70
N VAL A 78 3.75 -4.36 7.67
CA VAL A 78 2.75 -5.34 8.14
C VAL A 78 1.31 -4.83 8.01
N GLY A 79 1.14 -3.55 7.71
CA GLY A 79 -0.17 -2.94 7.52
C GLY A 79 -0.09 -1.76 6.58
N VAL A 80 -1.15 -1.54 5.82
CA VAL A 80 -1.25 -0.45 4.83
C VAL A 80 -2.65 0.14 4.90
N THR A 81 -2.73 1.45 4.86
CA THR A 81 -3.98 2.17 4.67
C THR A 81 -3.81 3.24 3.61
N LEU A 82 -4.91 3.53 2.93
CA LEU A 82 -4.99 4.49 1.84
C LEU A 82 -6.19 5.41 2.08
N TRP A 83 -5.96 6.70 1.94
CA TRP A 83 -6.95 7.73 2.18
C TRP A 83 -6.97 8.73 1.03
N PHE A 84 -8.17 9.01 0.55
CA PHE A 84 -8.42 10.10 -0.39
C PHE A 84 -9.36 11.06 0.36
N GLY A 85 -8.87 12.24 0.69
CA GLY A 85 -9.64 13.23 1.46
C GLY A 85 -10.97 13.61 0.81
N PRO A 86 -11.89 14.24 1.56
CA PRO A 86 -13.13 14.75 0.99
C PRO A 86 -12.83 15.75 -0.13
N GLY A 87 -13.58 15.63 -1.23
CA GLY A 87 -13.50 16.55 -2.38
C GLY A 87 -14.12 17.90 -2.11
#